data_AF-A0A1F0P5N6-F1
#
_entry.id   AF-A0A1F0P5N6-F1
#
_cell.length_a   1.000
_cell.length_b   1.000
_cell.length_c   1.000
_cell.angle_alpha   90.00
_cell.angle_beta   90.00
_cell.angle_gamma   90.00
#
_symmetry.space_group_name_H-M   'P 1'
#
loop_
_entity.id
_entity.type
_entity.pdbx_description
1 polymer ?
#
loop_
_entity_poly.entity_id
_entity_poly.type
_entity_poly.pdbx_seq_one_letter_code
_entity_poly.pdbx_strand_id
1 'polypeptide(L)' 'MTDDFQSILENGISFKGSSGPKKTDDKVKTKAKKKKYVTGAHGSGSARQKAKYREQRANRKSQKR' A
#
# COMPACT_ATOMS: atom_id res chain seq x y z
N MET A 1 -36.03 -28.91 14.12
CA MET A 1 -34.84 -28.90 15.01
C MET A 1 -34.02 -30.17 14.90
N THR A 2 -34.61 -31.32 14.55
CA THR A 2 -33.91 -32.59 14.27
C THR A 2 -33.36 -32.70 12.84
N ASP A 3 -34.01 -32.01 11.89
CA ASP A 3 -33.72 -32.14 10.45
C ASP A 3 -32.35 -31.55 10.07
N ASP A 4 -31.94 -30.47 10.77
CA ASP A 4 -30.63 -29.86 10.55
C ASP A 4 -29.49 -30.82 10.93
N PHE A 5 -29.62 -31.54 12.05
CA PHE A 5 -28.62 -32.51 12.48
C PHE A 5 -28.50 -33.71 11.52
N GLN A 6 -29.62 -34.22 11.01
CA GLN A 6 -29.59 -35.29 10.00
C GLN A 6 -28.97 -34.80 8.69
N SER A 7 -29.35 -33.60 8.23
CA SER A 7 -28.81 -33.04 6.98
C SER A 7 -27.28 -32.83 7.03
N ILE A 8 -26.75 -32.49 8.20
CA ILE A 8 -25.31 -32.30 8.45
C ILE A 8 -24.58 -33.65 8.48
N LEU A 9 -25.19 -34.69 9.05
CA LEU A 9 -24.66 -36.06 9.07
C LEU A 9 -24.61 -36.68 7.67
N GLU A 10 -25.64 -36.43 6.85
CA GLU A 10 -25.74 -37.00 5.50
C GLU A 10 -24.91 -36.26 4.45
N ASN A 11 -24.93 -34.92 4.46
CA ASN A 11 -24.26 -34.11 3.42
C ASN A 11 -22.87 -33.62 3.82
N GLY A 12 -22.50 -33.75 5.11
CA GLY A 12 -21.23 -33.28 5.65
C GLY A 12 -21.12 -31.75 5.78
N ILE A 13 -20.20 -31.29 6.63
CA ILE A 13 -19.93 -29.87 6.83
C ILE A 13 -18.84 -29.40 5.86
N SER A 14 -19.16 -28.46 4.98
CA SER A 14 -18.17 -27.80 4.12
C SER A 14 -17.54 -26.60 4.83
N PHE A 15 -16.26 -26.69 5.20
CA PHE A 15 -15.51 -25.53 5.70
C PHE A 15 -15.03 -24.68 4.52
N LYS A 16 -15.59 -23.48 4.37
CA LYS A 16 -15.06 -22.50 3.42
C LYS A 16 -13.72 -21.98 3.95
N GLY A 17 -12.67 -22.12 3.15
CA GLY A 17 -11.34 -21.59 3.47
C GLY A 17 -11.40 -20.08 3.76
N SER A 18 -10.49 -19.60 4.63
CA SER A 18 -10.43 -18.17 4.95
C SER A 18 -10.24 -17.34 3.69
N SER A 19 -10.93 -16.20 3.60
CA SER A 19 -10.71 -15.26 2.50
C SER A 19 -9.23 -14.89 2.49
N GLY A 20 -8.52 -15.20 1.41
CA GLY A 20 -7.10 -14.89 1.25
C GLY A 20 -6.79 -13.40 1.49
N PRO A 21 -5.51 -13.03 1.59
CA PRO A 21 -5.10 -11.69 2.02
C PRO A 21 -5.81 -10.61 1.22
N LYS A 22 -6.66 -9.83 1.90
CA LYS A 22 -7.37 -8.72 1.27
C LYS A 22 -6.33 -7.78 0.64
N LYS A 23 -6.51 -7.45 -0.64
CA LYS A 23 -5.74 -6.39 -1.30
C LYS A 23 -5.95 -5.12 -0.52
N THR A 24 -5.01 -4.79 0.37
CA THR A 24 -5.06 -3.54 1.12
C THR A 24 -4.89 -2.44 0.10
N ASP A 25 -5.89 -1.56 -0.02
CA ASP A 25 -5.72 -0.23 -0.60
C ASP A 25 -4.35 0.32 -0.20
N ASP A 26 -3.67 0.97 -1.15
CA ASP A 26 -2.33 1.57 -1.04
C ASP A 26 -2.24 2.72 -0.01
N LYS A 27 -3.10 2.71 1.02
CA LYS A 27 -2.91 3.47 2.25
C LYS A 27 -1.63 3.00 2.91
N VAL A 28 -0.70 3.95 3.02
CA VAL A 28 0.66 3.78 3.49
C VAL A 28 0.69 3.34 4.96
N LYS A 29 0.94 2.05 5.22
CA LYS A 29 1.03 1.51 6.59
C LYS A 29 2.45 1.25 7.09
N THR A 30 3.47 1.26 6.23
CA THR A 30 4.85 0.91 6.63
C THR A 30 5.86 2.01 6.32
N LYS A 31 6.93 2.08 7.13
CA LYS A 31 8.07 3.01 6.91
C LYS A 31 8.63 2.87 5.50
N ALA A 32 8.76 1.63 5.01
CA ALA A 32 9.23 1.32 3.66
C ALA A 32 8.30 1.87 2.56
N LYS A 33 6.98 1.64 2.65
CA LYS A 33 6.00 2.16 1.68
C LYS A 33 5.93 3.69 1.72
N LYS A 34 6.04 4.30 2.91
CA LYS A 34 6.10 5.77 3.08
C LYS A 34 7.34 6.36 2.42
N LYS A 35 8.50 5.72 2.62
CA LYS A 35 9.76 6.14 1.99
C LYS A 35 9.64 6.11 0.48
N LYS A 36 9.07 5.04 -0.10
CA LYS A 36 8.83 4.89 -1.55
C LYS A 36 7.96 6.01 -2.12
N TYR A 37 6.87 6.39 -1.43
CA TYR A 37 6.01 7.51 -1.85
C TYR A 37 6.74 8.86 -1.82
N VAL A 38 7.52 9.10 -0.76
CA VAL A 38 8.26 10.37 -0.54
C VAL A 38 9.44 10.53 -1.50
N THR A 39 10.20 9.47 -1.77
CA THR A 39 11.33 9.55 -2.71
C THR A 39 10.86 9.43 -4.15
N GLY A 40 9.74 8.76 -4.39
CA GLY A 40 9.22 8.48 -5.72
C GLY A 40 10.09 7.49 -6.51
N ALA A 41 9.53 6.88 -7.55
CA ALA A 41 10.31 6.26 -8.61
C ALA A 41 10.95 7.32 -9.52
N HIS A 42 11.97 6.95 -10.31
CA HIS A 42 12.57 7.85 -11.28
C HIS A 42 11.51 8.37 -12.27
N GLY A 43 11.51 9.66 -12.57
CA GLY A 43 10.52 10.29 -13.45
C GLY A 43 9.12 10.49 -12.86
N SER A 44 8.84 10.07 -11.62
CA SER A 44 7.55 10.30 -10.98
C SER A 44 7.31 11.78 -10.62
N GLY A 45 6.05 12.15 -10.34
CA GLY A 45 5.70 13.52 -9.92
C GLY A 45 6.52 14.00 -8.71
N SER A 46 6.71 13.15 -7.70
CA SER A 46 7.55 13.43 -6.53
C SER A 46 9.02 13.68 -6.91
N ALA A 47 9.55 12.94 -7.89
CA ALA A 47 10.92 13.10 -8.37
C ALA A 47 11.12 14.44 -9.09
N ARG A 48 10.17 14.83 -9.96
CA ARG A 48 10.17 16.13 -10.65
C ARG A 48 10.11 17.29 -9.65
N GLN A 49 9.27 17.18 -8.63
CA GLN A 49 9.16 18.21 -7.59
C GLN A 49 10.45 18.34 -6.77
N LYS A 50 11.13 17.24 -6.45
CA LYS A 50 12.45 17.29 -5.79
C LYS A 50 13.53 17.89 -6.67
N ALA A 51 13.51 17.65 -7.98
CA ALA A 51 14.44 18.27 -8.92
C ALA A 51 14.27 19.80 -8.93
N LYS A 52 13.02 20.29 -9.00
CA LYS A 52 12.70 21.71 -8.91
C LYS A 52 13.25 22.36 -7.63
N TYR A 53 13.07 21.75 -6.46
CA TYR A 53 13.60 22.30 -5.21
C TYR A 53 15.14 22.30 -5.14
N ARG A 54 15.82 21.34 -5.79
CA ARG A 54 17.28 21.32 -5.89
C ARG A 54 17.81 22.50 -6.71
N GLU A 55 17.22 22.74 -7.87
CA GLU A 55 17.55 23.88 -8.72
C GLU A 55 17.33 25.22 -8.01
N GLN A 56 16.16 25.38 -7.35
CA GLN A 56 15.88 26.56 -6.54
C GLN A 56 16.87 26.75 -5.40
N ARG A 57 17.32 25.66 -4.76
CA ARG A 57 18.31 25.72 -3.68
C ARG A 57 19.68 26.15 -4.21
N ALA A 58 20.11 25.62 -5.35
CA ALA A 58 21.36 26.02 -6.00
C ALA A 58 21.36 27.51 -6.40
N ASN A 59 20.21 28.03 -6.82
CA ASN A 59 20.06 29.43 -7.21
C ASN A 59 20.03 30.44 -6.04
N ARG A 60 20.06 29.98 -4.78
CA ARG A 60 20.02 30.87 -3.61
C ARG A 60 21.29 31.73 -3.57
N LYS A 61 21.13 33.03 -3.31
CA LYS A 61 22.25 33.97 -3.13
C LYS A 61 23.24 33.52 -2.05
N SER A 62 22.76 32.83 -1.02
CA SER A 62 23.60 32.26 0.05
C SER A 62 24.45 31.06 -0.38
N GLN A 63 24.14 30.43 -1.52
CA GLN A 63 24.93 29.33 -2.09
C GLN A 63 25.91 29.81 -3.17
N LYS A 64 25.77 31.06 -3.62
CA LYS A 64 26.67 31.71 -4.59
C LYS A 64 27.77 32.54 -3.91
N ARG A 65 27.89 32.45 -2.59
CA ARG A 65 28.93 33.11 -1.79
C ARG A 65 30.16 32.22 -1.72
#